data_AF-A0A955PFY7-F1
#
_entry.id   AF-A0A955PFY7-F1
#
_cell.length_a   1.000
_cell.length_b   1.000
_cell.length_c   1.000
_cell.angle_alpha   90.00
_cell.angle_beta   90.00
_cell.angle_gamma   90.00
#
_symmetry.space_group_name_H-M   'P 1'
#
loop_
_entity.id
_entity.type
_entity.pdbx_description
1 polymer ?
#
loop_
_entity_poly.entity_id
_entity_poly.type
_entity_poly.pdbx_seq_one_letter_code
_entity_poly.pdbx_strand_id
1 'polypeptide(L)'
;WHLGDNHPMRPIDQGFDEAVVHRGGGIAHYSDVPGNTYFSPVLQHNGKPEHYSGYCTDIFTDQAIRFIEESKEDPFFVYFATNIPHDPLQISESYLKEFEGKGLTPETPRVYGMLKNLDENLARLLGKLDQLGVKDNTVVLFLSDNGPAMIRSDHDLRYNAYLRGEKKEVYEGGILTPCFVRWPGVLEPGREIHNIASVIDLFPTLLDLCGIEPPQPTEFDGISLAPLLNGEATEWPNRTLHFQWHR
;
A
#
# COMPACT_ATOMS: atom_id res chain seq x y z
N TRP A 1 9.54 -0.83 -3.45
CA TRP A 1 9.99 0.52 -3.89
C TRP A 1 9.64 0.78 -5.34
N HIS A 2 10.21 0.04 -6.30
CA HIS A 2 9.87 0.11 -7.73
C HIS A 2 10.08 1.48 -8.41
N LEU A 3 10.83 2.40 -7.79
CA LEU A 3 11.23 3.69 -8.38
C LEU A 3 12.74 3.75 -8.72
N GLY A 4 13.44 2.62 -8.58
CA GLY A 4 14.85 2.46 -8.94
C GLY A 4 15.68 1.81 -7.82
N ASP A 5 16.54 0.86 -8.18
CA ASP A 5 17.36 0.12 -7.20
C ASP A 5 18.77 0.73 -7.00
N ASN A 6 19.16 1.67 -7.85
CA ASN A 6 20.51 2.25 -7.88
C ASN A 6 20.49 3.67 -7.35
N HIS A 7 21.61 4.14 -6.80
CA HIS A 7 21.80 5.56 -6.50
C HIS A 7 21.60 6.41 -7.77
N PRO A 8 20.91 7.57 -7.69
CA PRO A 8 20.33 8.19 -6.49
C PRO A 8 18.85 7.85 -6.25
N MET A 9 18.32 6.76 -6.80
CA MET A 9 16.89 6.45 -6.77
C MET A 9 16.46 5.51 -5.64
N ARG A 10 17.34 5.09 -4.74
CA ARG A 10 16.96 4.21 -3.62
C ARG A 10 16.13 5.00 -2.59
N PRO A 11 15.28 4.37 -1.77
CA PRO A 11 14.51 5.09 -0.73
C PRO A 11 15.39 5.98 0.16
N ILE A 12 16.55 5.47 0.58
CA ILE A 12 17.53 6.20 1.40
C ILE A 12 18.19 7.40 0.71
N ASP A 13 18.14 7.47 -0.62
CA ASP A 13 18.58 8.63 -1.39
C ASP A 13 17.41 9.60 -1.66
N GLN A 14 16.17 9.22 -1.30
CA GLN A 14 14.92 9.90 -1.60
C GLN A 14 14.19 10.36 -0.32
N GLY A 15 14.94 10.57 0.77
CA GLY A 15 14.43 11.17 2.01
C GLY A 15 13.88 10.19 3.04
N PHE A 16 14.04 8.88 2.86
CA PHE A 16 13.72 7.89 3.90
C PHE A 16 14.94 7.61 4.77
N ASP A 17 14.86 7.91 6.07
CA ASP A 17 15.94 7.62 7.03
C ASP A 17 16.16 6.12 7.25
N GLU A 18 15.09 5.34 7.14
CA GLU A 18 15.06 3.89 7.33
C GLU A 18 14.29 3.23 6.17
N ALA A 19 14.87 2.20 5.55
CA ALA A 19 14.24 1.47 4.47
C ALA A 19 14.61 -0.02 4.47
N VAL A 20 13.58 -0.86 4.58
CA VAL A 20 13.66 -2.31 4.36
C VAL A 20 12.79 -2.66 3.16
N VAL A 21 13.42 -3.00 2.03
CA VAL A 21 12.74 -3.16 0.74
C VAL A 21 13.26 -4.37 -0.03
N HIS A 22 12.41 -4.99 -0.84
CA HIS A 22 12.89 -5.85 -1.93
C HIS A 22 13.31 -4.99 -3.14
N ARG A 23 14.10 -5.58 -4.04
CA ARG A 23 14.49 -4.92 -5.31
C ARG A 23 13.41 -5.09 -6.38
N GLY A 24 13.47 -4.27 -7.42
CA GLY A 24 12.56 -4.35 -8.57
C GLY A 24 11.08 -4.13 -8.21
N GLY A 25 10.20 -4.74 -9.00
CA GLY A 25 8.74 -4.65 -8.86
C GLY A 25 8.11 -5.65 -7.88
N GLY A 26 8.88 -6.63 -7.40
CA GLY A 26 8.40 -7.67 -6.49
C GLY A 26 9.52 -8.60 -6.04
N ILE A 27 9.28 -9.36 -4.98
CA ILE A 27 10.18 -10.46 -4.59
C ILE A 27 10.19 -11.52 -5.70
N ALA A 28 11.35 -12.10 -5.98
CA ALA A 28 11.59 -13.07 -7.05
C ALA A 28 11.41 -12.54 -8.50
N HIS A 29 11.39 -11.21 -8.69
CA HIS A 29 11.35 -10.59 -10.01
C HIS A 29 12.77 -10.34 -10.58
N TYR A 30 12.84 -9.86 -11.84
CA TYR A 30 14.09 -9.77 -12.62
C TYR A 30 15.26 -9.06 -11.94
N SER A 31 15.01 -8.01 -11.15
CA SER A 31 16.05 -7.24 -10.44
C SER A 31 16.34 -7.75 -9.03
N ASP A 32 15.58 -8.76 -8.57
CA ASP A 32 15.72 -9.32 -7.24
C ASP A 32 16.82 -10.39 -7.18
N VAL A 33 17.16 -10.83 -5.97
CA VAL A 33 18.14 -11.89 -5.75
C VAL A 33 17.65 -13.20 -6.36
N PRO A 34 18.46 -13.92 -7.16
CA PRO A 34 18.05 -15.21 -7.73
C PRO A 34 17.62 -16.20 -6.65
N GLY A 35 16.43 -16.78 -6.81
CA GLY A 35 15.88 -17.76 -5.87
C GLY A 35 15.27 -17.17 -4.59
N ASN A 36 15.14 -15.84 -4.49
CA ASN A 36 14.44 -15.21 -3.37
C ASN A 36 12.97 -15.66 -3.30
N THR A 37 12.41 -15.67 -2.10
CA THR A 37 11.02 -16.10 -1.86
C THR A 37 10.38 -15.25 -0.78
N TYR A 38 9.07 -15.35 -0.61
CA TYR A 38 8.35 -14.63 0.44
C TYR A 38 8.68 -15.19 1.83
N PHE A 39 9.32 -16.38 1.90
CA PHE A 39 9.76 -17.00 3.14
C PHE A 39 11.27 -16.86 3.29
N SER A 40 11.67 -16.25 4.41
CA SER A 40 13.05 -15.93 4.76
C SER A 40 13.79 -15.21 3.62
N PRO A 41 13.27 -14.06 3.15
CA PRO A 41 13.82 -13.35 1.99
C PRO A 41 15.19 -12.73 2.30
N VAL A 42 15.95 -12.50 1.22
CA VAL A 42 16.98 -11.46 1.21
C VAL A 42 16.32 -10.14 0.85
N LEU A 43 16.45 -9.12 1.71
CA LEU A 43 15.93 -7.76 1.49
C LEU A 43 17.07 -6.76 1.54
N GLN A 44 16.84 -5.55 1.06
CA GLN A 44 17.76 -4.41 1.21
C GLN A 44 17.37 -3.63 2.46
N HIS A 45 18.23 -3.65 3.47
CA HIS A 45 18.15 -2.79 4.64
C HIS A 45 19.13 -1.62 4.45
N ASN A 46 18.62 -0.41 4.24
CA ASN A 46 19.43 0.80 4.02
C ASN A 46 20.52 0.59 2.94
N GLY A 47 20.12 -0.06 1.84
CA GLY A 47 20.98 -0.33 0.69
C GLY A 47 21.97 -1.48 0.88
N LYS A 48 21.88 -2.24 1.96
CA LYS A 48 22.69 -3.45 2.21
C LYS A 48 21.81 -4.70 2.16
N PRO A 49 22.24 -5.77 1.48
CA PRO A 49 21.50 -7.03 1.48
C PRO A 49 21.57 -7.68 2.87
N GLU A 50 20.40 -8.03 3.42
CA GLU A 50 20.25 -8.73 4.68
C GLU A 50 19.29 -9.91 4.54
N HIS A 51 19.58 -11.01 5.23
CA HIS A 51 18.74 -12.20 5.23
C HIS A 51 17.81 -12.17 6.44
N TYR A 52 16.51 -12.23 6.19
CA TYR A 52 15.48 -12.25 7.23
C TYR A 52 14.93 -13.67 7.41
N SER A 53 14.26 -13.92 8.54
CA SER A 53 13.57 -15.18 8.82
C SER A 53 12.08 -14.92 8.97
N GLY A 54 11.25 -15.80 8.42
CA GLY A 54 9.79 -15.67 8.47
C GLY A 54 9.19 -15.16 7.16
N TYR A 55 7.92 -14.76 7.18
CA TYR A 55 7.21 -14.33 5.97
C TYR A 55 7.40 -12.83 5.72
N CYS A 56 7.58 -12.42 4.46
CA CYS A 56 8.01 -11.06 4.11
C CYS A 56 7.07 -9.97 4.63
N THR A 57 5.75 -10.18 4.60
CA THR A 57 4.78 -9.23 5.14
C THR A 57 4.95 -9.05 6.64
N ASP A 58 5.13 -10.14 7.38
CA ASP A 58 5.34 -10.11 8.83
C ASP A 58 6.63 -9.32 9.14
N ILE A 59 7.70 -9.56 8.37
CA ILE A 59 8.97 -8.84 8.47
C ILE A 59 8.77 -7.34 8.22
N PHE A 60 8.11 -6.94 7.14
CA PHE A 60 7.86 -5.52 6.86
C PHE A 60 7.05 -4.87 7.98
N THR A 61 6.06 -5.58 8.53
CA THR A 61 5.25 -5.08 9.65
C THR A 61 6.08 -4.93 10.92
N ASP A 62 6.98 -5.88 11.21
CA ASP A 62 7.90 -5.80 12.34
C ASP A 62 8.82 -4.59 12.22
N GLN A 63 9.35 -4.31 11.03
CA GLN A 63 10.21 -3.14 10.79
C GLN A 63 9.42 -1.83 10.91
N ALA A 64 8.19 -1.76 10.39
CA ALA A 64 7.33 -0.59 10.55
C ALA A 64 7.00 -0.32 12.03
N ILE A 65 6.62 -1.36 12.78
CA ILE A 65 6.36 -1.27 14.22
C ILE A 65 7.61 -0.79 14.96
N ARG A 66 8.77 -1.40 14.66
CA ARG A 66 10.05 -1.03 15.27
C ARG A 66 10.39 0.44 15.02
N PHE A 67 10.25 0.91 13.79
CA PHE A 67 10.52 2.31 13.43
C PHE A 67 9.60 3.28 14.20
N ILE A 68 8.30 2.96 14.31
CA ILE A 68 7.35 3.76 15.08
C ILE A 68 7.72 3.79 16.57
N GLU A 69 8.09 2.65 17.16
CA GLU A 69 8.55 2.57 18.55
C GLU A 69 9.84 3.39 18.79
N GLU A 70 10.78 3.35 17.84
CA GLU A 70 12.04 4.09 17.91
C GLU A 70 11.86 5.61 17.70
N SER A 71 10.81 6.03 17.00
CA SER A 71 10.46 7.44 16.76
C SER A 71 10.06 8.18 18.04
N LYS A 72 9.57 7.47 19.07
CA LYS A 72 9.17 8.03 20.38
C LYS A 72 8.19 9.21 20.24
N GLU A 73 8.65 10.43 20.54
CA GLU A 73 7.87 11.66 20.52
C GLU A 73 8.02 12.43 19.19
N ASP A 74 8.96 12.03 18.33
CA ASP A 74 9.16 12.68 17.04
C ASP A 74 8.04 12.25 16.07
N PRO A 75 7.50 13.17 15.25
CA PRO A 75 6.54 12.82 14.21
C PRO A 75 7.21 11.88 13.20
N PHE A 76 6.49 10.85 12.77
CA PHE A 76 7.01 9.84 11.86
C PHE A 76 6.22 9.81 10.55
N PHE A 77 6.88 9.34 9.50
CA PHE A 77 6.25 8.97 8.23
C PHE A 77 6.64 7.54 7.86
N VAL A 78 5.64 6.69 7.64
CA VAL A 78 5.84 5.29 7.24
C VAL A 78 5.14 5.03 5.91
N TYR A 79 5.93 4.74 4.88
CA TYR A 79 5.43 4.21 3.62
C TYR A 79 5.44 2.68 3.63
N PHE A 80 4.32 2.09 4.09
CA PHE A 80 4.17 0.65 4.24
C PHE A 80 3.68 -0.03 2.93
N ALA A 81 4.59 -0.21 1.98
CA ALA A 81 4.27 -0.74 0.65
C ALA A 81 4.65 -2.23 0.51
N THR A 82 3.85 -3.12 1.09
CA THR A 82 4.03 -4.57 0.93
C THR A 82 3.77 -5.00 -0.52
N ASN A 83 4.43 -6.06 -0.98
CA ASN A 83 4.22 -6.65 -2.31
C ASN A 83 3.00 -7.60 -2.37
N ILE A 84 2.10 -7.57 -1.38
CA ILE A 84 0.90 -8.41 -1.34
C ILE A 84 -0.24 -7.77 -2.16
N PRO A 85 -1.01 -8.54 -2.96
CA PRO A 85 -0.91 -9.98 -3.24
C PRO A 85 -0.25 -10.27 -4.60
N HIS A 86 0.84 -9.58 -4.93
CA HIS A 86 1.55 -9.77 -6.19
C HIS A 86 2.13 -11.19 -6.30
N ASP A 87 2.29 -11.69 -7.52
CA ASP A 87 3.00 -12.94 -7.78
C ASP A 87 4.51 -12.83 -7.42
N PRO A 88 5.17 -13.95 -7.05
CA PRO A 88 4.64 -15.31 -6.90
C PRO A 88 3.67 -15.47 -5.70
N LEU A 89 2.61 -16.27 -5.89
CA LEU A 89 1.55 -16.49 -4.88
C LEU A 89 1.96 -17.49 -3.80
N GLN A 90 2.84 -17.04 -2.91
CA GLN A 90 3.41 -17.84 -1.83
C GLN A 90 2.76 -17.46 -0.49
N ILE A 91 2.18 -18.44 0.20
CA ILE A 91 1.57 -18.27 1.52
C ILE A 91 1.54 -19.62 2.24
N SER A 92 1.51 -19.61 3.58
CA SER A 92 1.41 -20.83 4.39
C SER A 92 0.08 -21.55 4.13
N GLU A 93 0.11 -22.88 4.09
CA GLU A 93 -1.08 -23.73 3.89
C GLU A 93 -2.18 -23.46 4.92
N SER A 94 -1.81 -23.02 6.13
CA SER A 94 -2.78 -22.65 7.17
C SER A 94 -3.78 -21.58 6.71
N TYR A 95 -3.37 -20.65 5.85
CA TYR A 95 -4.24 -19.61 5.30
C TYR A 95 -5.14 -20.11 4.16
N LEU A 96 -4.86 -21.30 3.59
CA LEU A 96 -5.65 -21.85 2.49
C LEU A 96 -6.88 -22.61 3.00
N LYS A 97 -6.82 -23.14 4.23
CA LYS A 97 -7.86 -24.01 4.82
C LYS A 97 -9.26 -23.42 4.78
N GLU A 98 -9.38 -22.10 4.98
CA GLU A 98 -10.68 -21.42 4.96
C GLU A 98 -11.32 -21.37 3.57
N PHE A 99 -10.53 -21.55 2.51
CA PHE A 99 -10.96 -21.44 1.11
C PHE A 99 -11.12 -22.79 0.42
N GLU A 100 -10.80 -23.88 1.11
CA GLU A 100 -10.98 -25.24 0.61
C GLU A 100 -12.46 -25.55 0.32
N GLY A 101 -12.72 -26.28 -0.77
CA GLY A 101 -14.07 -26.71 -1.14
C GLY A 101 -15.02 -25.60 -1.62
N LYS A 102 -14.56 -24.35 -1.77
CA LYS A 102 -15.39 -23.22 -2.21
C LYS A 102 -15.54 -23.08 -3.73
N GLY A 103 -15.03 -24.04 -4.51
CA GLY A 103 -15.10 -24.00 -5.99
C GLY A 103 -14.23 -22.92 -6.64
N LEU A 104 -13.22 -22.41 -5.91
CA LEU A 104 -12.30 -21.39 -6.38
C LEU A 104 -11.17 -22.01 -7.20
N THR A 105 -10.62 -21.26 -8.16
CA THR A 105 -9.39 -21.64 -8.86
C THR A 105 -8.20 -21.74 -7.90
N PRO A 106 -7.21 -22.62 -8.14
CA PRO A 106 -6.11 -22.88 -7.18
C PRO A 106 -5.34 -21.65 -6.71
N GLU A 107 -5.25 -20.62 -7.54
CA GLU A 107 -4.54 -19.37 -7.28
C GLU A 107 -5.34 -18.43 -6.36
N THR A 108 -6.67 -18.46 -6.42
CA THR A 108 -7.55 -17.54 -5.68
C THR A 108 -7.45 -17.72 -4.16
N PRO A 109 -7.50 -18.95 -3.58
CA PRO A 109 -7.19 -19.21 -2.18
C PRO A 109 -5.84 -18.65 -1.73
N ARG A 110 -4.81 -18.68 -2.59
CA ARG A 110 -3.48 -18.16 -2.24
C ARG A 110 -3.53 -16.65 -2.09
N VAL A 111 -4.15 -15.95 -3.04
CA VAL A 111 -4.36 -14.49 -2.98
C VAL A 111 -5.13 -14.12 -1.72
N TYR A 112 -6.24 -14.79 -1.44
CA TYR A 112 -7.05 -14.50 -0.26
C TYR A 112 -6.31 -14.81 1.04
N GLY A 113 -5.49 -15.88 1.06
CA GLY A 113 -4.62 -16.18 2.18
C GLY A 113 -3.56 -15.10 2.42
N MET A 114 -2.96 -14.57 1.35
CA MET A 114 -2.00 -13.47 1.45
C MET A 114 -2.67 -12.18 1.95
N LEU A 115 -3.89 -11.88 1.47
CA LEU A 115 -4.68 -10.75 1.96
C LEU A 115 -5.07 -10.91 3.43
N LYS A 116 -5.40 -12.13 3.87
CA LYS A 116 -5.69 -12.42 5.28
C LYS A 116 -4.46 -12.20 6.16
N ASN A 117 -3.28 -12.65 5.74
CA ASN A 117 -2.04 -12.34 6.45
C ASN A 117 -1.74 -10.83 6.47
N LEU A 118 -2.02 -10.09 5.38
CA LEU A 118 -1.90 -8.63 5.36
C LEU A 118 -2.86 -7.97 6.36
N ASP A 119 -4.12 -8.41 6.42
CA ASP A 119 -5.13 -7.91 7.36
C ASP A 119 -4.71 -8.14 8.82
N GLU A 120 -4.23 -9.34 9.15
CA GLU A 120 -3.68 -9.66 10.47
C GLU A 120 -2.49 -8.75 10.82
N ASN A 121 -1.63 -8.43 9.85
CA ASN A 121 -0.50 -7.52 10.02
C ASN A 121 -0.91 -6.05 10.15
N LEU A 122 -1.95 -5.61 9.45
CA LEU A 122 -2.55 -4.29 9.65
C LEU A 122 -3.15 -4.18 11.05
N ALA A 123 -3.81 -5.23 11.55
CA ALA A 123 -4.31 -5.27 12.92
C ALA A 123 -3.16 -5.15 13.94
N ARG A 124 -2.01 -5.80 13.70
CA ARG A 124 -0.80 -5.65 14.54
C ARG A 124 -0.28 -4.21 14.53
N LEU A 125 -0.17 -3.59 13.36
CA LEU A 125 0.32 -2.21 13.22
C LEU A 125 -0.63 -1.20 13.89
N LEU A 126 -1.93 -1.29 13.62
CA LEU A 126 -2.94 -0.43 14.24
C LEU A 126 -3.03 -0.63 15.76
N GLY A 127 -2.95 -1.89 16.21
CA GLY A 127 -2.89 -2.22 17.64
C GLY A 127 -1.65 -1.64 18.31
N LYS A 128 -0.51 -1.57 17.60
CA LYS A 128 0.69 -0.90 18.11
C LYS A 128 0.50 0.60 18.28
N LEU A 129 -0.12 1.29 17.31
CA LEU A 129 -0.44 2.72 17.45
C LEU A 129 -1.33 3.01 18.67
N ASP A 130 -2.27 2.10 18.97
CA ASP A 130 -3.12 2.18 20.17
C ASP A 130 -2.32 1.96 21.46
N GLN A 131 -1.48 0.92 21.49
CA GLN A 131 -0.61 0.63 22.64
C GLN A 131 0.36 1.77 22.98
N LEU A 132 0.86 2.46 21.95
CA LEU A 132 1.75 3.62 22.10
C LEU A 132 1.00 4.91 22.42
N GLY A 133 -0.34 4.91 22.36
CA GLY A 133 -1.16 6.11 22.63
C GLY A 133 -1.11 7.17 21.54
N VAL A 134 -0.57 6.87 20.36
CA VAL A 134 -0.39 7.83 19.26
C VAL A 134 -1.48 7.74 18.18
N LYS A 135 -2.41 6.79 18.30
CA LYS A 135 -3.44 6.53 17.27
C LYS A 135 -4.28 7.76 16.91
N ASP A 136 -4.58 8.64 17.88
CA ASP A 136 -5.44 9.80 17.68
C ASP A 136 -4.70 10.95 16.96
N ASN A 137 -3.37 10.91 16.96
CA ASN A 137 -2.49 11.85 16.26
C ASN A 137 -1.77 11.18 15.06
N THR A 138 -2.31 10.09 14.52
CA THR A 138 -1.74 9.39 13.37
C THR A 138 -2.77 9.30 12.25
N VAL A 139 -2.43 9.83 11.07
CA VAL A 139 -3.18 9.60 9.83
C VAL A 139 -2.75 8.25 9.26
N VAL A 140 -3.70 7.33 9.09
CA VAL A 140 -3.49 6.07 8.38
C VAL A 140 -4.25 6.11 7.06
N LEU A 141 -3.52 5.98 5.96
CA LEU A 141 -4.07 5.89 4.62
C LEU A 141 -3.79 4.50 4.05
N PHE A 142 -4.85 3.80 3.63
CA PHE A 142 -4.77 2.50 2.98
C PHE A 142 -5.26 2.62 1.54
N LEU A 143 -4.49 2.10 0.59
CA LEU A 143 -4.89 2.02 -0.82
C LEU A 143 -4.25 0.84 -1.54
N SER A 144 -4.75 0.53 -2.74
CA SER A 144 -4.07 -0.34 -3.71
C SER A 144 -3.46 0.49 -4.84
N ASP A 145 -2.33 0.04 -5.38
CA ASP A 145 -1.57 0.71 -6.45
C ASP A 145 -2.28 0.67 -7.82
N ASN A 146 -2.98 -0.43 -8.09
CA ASN A 146 -3.79 -0.68 -9.28
C ASN A 146 -4.91 -1.68 -8.97
N GLY A 147 -5.82 -1.89 -9.93
CA GLY A 147 -6.78 -2.98 -9.91
C GLY A 147 -6.14 -4.38 -9.95
N PRO A 148 -6.90 -5.46 -9.71
CA PRO A 148 -6.35 -6.80 -9.58
C PRO A 148 -5.71 -7.29 -10.88
N ALA A 149 -4.60 -8.03 -10.76
CA ALA A 149 -4.11 -8.89 -11.82
C ALA A 149 -4.99 -10.15 -11.87
N MET A 150 -5.78 -10.30 -12.93
CA MET A 150 -6.69 -11.44 -13.05
C MET A 150 -5.91 -12.70 -13.43
N ILE A 151 -6.29 -13.82 -12.81
CA ILE A 151 -5.76 -15.13 -13.19
C ILE A 151 -6.47 -15.51 -14.48
N ARG A 152 -5.74 -15.62 -15.59
CA ARG A 152 -6.29 -16.01 -16.90
C ARG A 152 -6.56 -17.52 -16.94
N SER A 153 -7.51 -17.95 -16.12
CA SER A 153 -8.14 -19.26 -16.26
C SER A 153 -9.56 -19.06 -16.76
N ASP A 154 -10.00 -20.00 -17.58
CA ASP A 154 -11.34 -20.12 -18.14
C ASP A 154 -12.43 -20.36 -17.09
N HIS A 155 -12.06 -20.62 -15.84
CA HIS A 155 -12.97 -21.15 -14.82
C HIS A 155 -13.23 -20.24 -13.61
N ASP A 156 -12.48 -19.16 -13.39
CA ASP A 156 -12.82 -18.17 -12.35
C ASP A 156 -12.10 -16.84 -12.61
N LEU A 157 -12.87 -15.77 -12.70
CA LEU A 157 -12.36 -14.41 -12.70
C LEU A 157 -12.35 -13.94 -11.25
N ARG A 158 -11.16 -13.67 -10.70
CA ARG A 158 -10.99 -13.08 -9.36
C ARG A 158 -11.96 -11.91 -9.18
N TYR A 159 -12.64 -11.85 -8.03
CA TYR A 159 -13.59 -10.77 -7.78
C TYR A 159 -12.93 -9.39 -7.91
N ASN A 160 -13.47 -8.55 -8.80
CA ASN A 160 -13.04 -7.17 -9.05
C ASN A 160 -14.21 -6.18 -8.92
N ALA A 161 -15.22 -6.52 -8.12
CA ALA A 161 -16.47 -5.76 -7.98
C ALA A 161 -17.29 -5.61 -9.27
N TYR A 162 -17.17 -6.56 -10.21
CA TYR A 162 -17.83 -6.53 -11.52
C TYR A 162 -17.46 -5.31 -12.36
N LEU A 163 -16.32 -4.68 -12.05
CA LEU A 163 -15.81 -3.55 -12.81
C LEU A 163 -15.23 -4.03 -14.14
N ARG A 164 -15.31 -3.17 -15.15
CA ARG A 164 -14.72 -3.45 -16.46
C ARG A 164 -13.20 -3.35 -16.34
N GLY A 165 -12.50 -4.37 -16.82
CA GLY A 165 -11.04 -4.39 -16.94
C GLY A 165 -10.28 -4.78 -15.68
N GLU A 166 -8.96 -4.71 -15.77
CA GLU A 166 -8.01 -5.26 -14.80
C GLU A 166 -6.66 -4.54 -14.84
N LYS A 167 -5.69 -4.97 -14.03
CA LYS A 167 -4.30 -4.46 -14.09
C LYS A 167 -3.80 -4.39 -15.53
N LYS A 168 -3.23 -3.24 -15.92
CA LYS A 168 -2.78 -2.86 -17.28
C LYS A 168 -3.87 -2.30 -18.20
N GLU A 169 -5.09 -2.10 -17.71
CA GLU A 169 -6.17 -1.45 -18.46
C GLU A 169 -6.58 -0.13 -17.79
N VAL A 170 -7.11 0.81 -18.58
CA VAL A 170 -7.57 2.14 -18.12
C VAL A 170 -9.07 2.17 -17.80
N TYR A 171 -9.72 1.01 -17.74
CA TYR A 171 -11.11 0.89 -17.29
C TYR A 171 -11.16 0.82 -15.75
N GLU A 172 -12.31 1.09 -15.14
CA GLU A 172 -12.49 1.15 -13.69
C GLU A 172 -11.88 -0.05 -12.95
N GLY A 173 -11.98 -1.28 -13.46
CA GLY A 173 -11.41 -2.46 -12.82
C GLY A 173 -9.88 -2.51 -12.82
N GLY A 174 -9.21 -1.65 -13.60
CA GLY A 174 -7.76 -1.46 -13.60
C GLY A 174 -7.27 -0.27 -12.78
N ILE A 175 -8.09 0.77 -12.58
CA ILE A 175 -7.67 2.05 -11.97
C ILE A 175 -8.48 2.50 -10.74
N LEU A 176 -9.69 1.97 -10.54
CA LEU A 176 -10.52 2.27 -9.37
C LEU A 176 -10.13 1.32 -8.24
N THR A 177 -9.44 1.85 -7.23
CA THR A 177 -8.90 1.09 -6.11
C THR A 177 -9.55 1.48 -4.79
N PRO A 178 -9.58 0.58 -3.79
CA PRO A 178 -10.00 0.96 -2.44
C PRO A 178 -9.07 2.05 -1.91
N CYS A 179 -9.63 3.04 -1.22
CA CYS A 179 -8.91 4.07 -0.50
C CYS A 179 -9.63 4.36 0.82
N PHE A 180 -8.94 4.17 1.94
CA PHE A 180 -9.47 4.47 3.28
C PHE A 180 -8.53 5.44 3.98
N VAL A 181 -9.10 6.44 4.64
CA VAL A 181 -8.37 7.37 5.51
C VAL A 181 -8.92 7.25 6.92
N ARG A 182 -8.03 7.07 7.89
CA ARG A 182 -8.36 6.94 9.31
C ARG A 182 -7.52 7.92 10.11
N TRP A 183 -8.18 8.81 10.85
CA TRP A 183 -7.53 9.69 11.81
C TRP A 183 -8.52 10.00 12.97
N PRO A 184 -8.59 9.12 13.99
CA PRO A 184 -9.68 9.15 14.97
C PRO A 184 -9.77 10.43 15.82
N GLY A 185 -8.65 11.14 16.00
CA GLY A 185 -8.64 12.41 16.75
C GLY A 185 -9.21 13.59 15.98
N VAL A 186 -9.45 13.46 14.67
CA VAL A 186 -9.84 14.57 13.78
C VAL A 186 -11.02 14.22 12.88
N LEU A 187 -11.04 13.03 12.27
CA LEU A 187 -12.02 12.64 11.27
C LEU A 187 -13.20 11.88 11.88
N GLU A 188 -14.41 12.28 11.49
CA GLU A 188 -15.64 11.55 11.81
C GLU A 188 -15.64 10.14 11.19
N PRO A 189 -15.92 9.08 11.97
CA PRO A 189 -15.90 7.72 11.48
C PRO A 189 -17.08 7.41 10.54
N GLY A 190 -16.87 6.47 9.61
CA GLY A 190 -17.94 5.93 8.77
C GLY A 190 -18.42 6.86 7.64
N ARG A 191 -17.66 7.90 7.32
CA ARG A 191 -17.97 8.82 6.23
C ARG A 191 -17.56 8.22 4.87
N GLU A 192 -18.45 8.33 3.90
CA GLU A 192 -18.19 7.98 2.50
C GLU A 192 -18.02 9.26 1.66
N ILE A 193 -17.01 9.28 0.80
CA ILE A 193 -16.73 10.40 -0.12
C ILE A 193 -16.82 9.86 -1.54
N HIS A 194 -17.82 10.34 -2.30
CA HIS A 194 -18.04 9.91 -3.69
C HIS A 194 -17.40 10.86 -4.72
N ASN A 195 -16.76 11.94 -4.26
CA ASN A 195 -16.02 12.85 -5.13
C ASN A 195 -14.85 12.10 -5.79
N ILE A 196 -14.61 12.39 -7.07
CA ILE A 196 -13.48 11.82 -7.81
C ILE A 196 -12.16 12.30 -7.17
N ALA A 197 -11.31 11.35 -6.85
CA ALA A 197 -9.96 11.55 -6.31
C ALA A 197 -8.95 10.69 -7.08
N SER A 198 -7.67 11.08 -7.01
CA SER A 198 -6.56 10.36 -7.62
C SER A 198 -5.36 10.31 -6.67
N VAL A 199 -4.44 9.37 -6.89
CA VAL A 199 -3.24 9.23 -6.06
C VAL A 199 -2.38 10.50 -6.03
N ILE A 200 -2.43 11.31 -7.11
CA ILE A 200 -1.73 12.61 -7.19
C ILE A 200 -2.23 13.63 -6.16
N ASP A 201 -3.45 13.45 -5.65
CA ASP A 201 -4.05 14.30 -4.63
C ASP A 201 -3.50 14.00 -3.23
N LEU A 202 -2.93 12.81 -3.02
CA LEU A 202 -2.49 12.38 -1.69
C LEU A 202 -1.34 13.21 -1.16
N PHE A 203 -0.38 13.60 -2.00
CA PHE A 203 0.75 14.40 -1.56
C PHE A 203 0.33 15.79 -1.02
N PRO A 204 -0.40 16.64 -1.78
CA PRO A 204 -0.90 17.90 -1.23
C PRO A 204 -1.87 17.68 -0.06
N THR A 205 -2.65 16.59 -0.06
CA THR A 205 -3.52 16.26 1.09
C THR A 205 -2.71 16.00 2.36
N LEU A 206 -1.63 15.22 2.30
CA LEU A 206 -0.81 14.91 3.47
C LEU A 206 -0.08 16.15 3.98
N LEU A 207 0.41 17.01 3.08
CA LEU A 207 1.00 18.30 3.47
C LEU A 207 0.00 19.15 4.27
N ASP A 208 -1.22 19.30 3.75
CA ASP A 208 -2.29 20.05 4.42
C ASP A 208 -2.68 19.46 5.78
N LEU A 209 -2.90 18.14 5.84
CA LEU A 209 -3.26 17.46 7.10
C LEU A 209 -2.15 17.58 8.16
N CYS A 210 -0.89 17.62 7.75
CA CYS A 210 0.25 17.79 8.64
C CYS A 210 0.62 19.27 8.90
N GLY A 211 -0.07 20.23 8.27
CA GLY A 211 0.27 21.66 8.38
C GLY A 211 1.67 22.00 7.84
N ILE A 212 2.14 21.28 6.83
CA ILE A 212 3.47 21.44 6.22
C ILE A 212 3.33 22.30 4.97
N GLU A 213 4.12 23.37 4.89
CA GLU A 213 4.20 24.18 3.67
C GLU A 213 4.90 23.39 2.53
N PRO A 214 4.35 23.40 1.30
CA PRO A 214 4.98 22.71 0.19
C PRO A 214 6.34 23.32 -0.16
N PRO A 215 7.35 22.50 -0.50
CA PRO A 215 8.64 23.01 -0.96
C PRO A 215 8.46 23.92 -2.19
N GLN A 216 9.27 24.96 -2.34
CA GLN A 216 9.13 25.92 -3.44
C GLN A 216 10.33 25.85 -4.41
N PRO A 217 10.12 25.98 -5.74
CA PRO A 217 8.83 26.04 -6.42
C PRO A 217 8.23 24.64 -6.60
N THR A 218 6.96 24.46 -6.22
CA THR A 218 6.24 23.21 -6.51
C THR A 218 4.88 23.51 -7.10
N GLU A 219 4.62 22.91 -8.26
CA GLU A 219 3.29 22.82 -8.86
C GLU A 219 2.81 21.38 -8.73
N PHE A 220 1.60 21.21 -8.20
CA PHE A 220 0.96 19.90 -8.09
C PHE A 220 -0.10 19.73 -9.17
N ASP A 221 -0.14 18.56 -9.81
CA ASP A 221 -1.28 18.14 -10.63
C ASP A 221 -2.51 17.78 -9.77
N GLY A 222 -2.25 17.38 -8.52
CA GLY A 222 -3.27 17.03 -7.54
C GLY A 222 -3.77 18.23 -6.73
N ILE A 223 -4.91 18.05 -6.08
CA ILE A 223 -5.47 19.02 -5.12
C ILE A 223 -5.63 18.34 -3.77
N SER A 224 -5.53 19.11 -2.68
CA SER A 224 -5.75 18.56 -1.35
C SER A 224 -7.21 18.14 -1.15
N LEU A 225 -7.40 16.92 -0.64
CA LEU A 225 -8.69 16.34 -0.25
C LEU A 225 -9.05 16.66 1.20
N ALA A 226 -8.21 17.38 1.96
CA ALA A 226 -8.46 17.68 3.37
C ALA A 226 -9.84 18.34 3.62
N PRO A 227 -10.31 19.32 2.82
CA PRO A 227 -11.65 19.88 2.98
C PRO A 227 -12.77 18.85 2.78
N LEU A 228 -12.57 17.88 1.87
CA LEU A 228 -13.50 16.76 1.76
C LEU A 228 -13.44 15.91 3.02
N LEU A 229 -12.25 15.48 3.46
CA LEU A 229 -12.08 14.60 4.63
C LEU A 229 -12.73 15.17 5.90
N ASN A 230 -12.52 16.46 6.18
CA ASN A 230 -13.05 17.15 7.36
C ASN A 230 -14.53 17.55 7.23
N GLY A 231 -15.15 17.37 6.05
CA GLY A 231 -16.54 17.76 5.80
C GLY A 231 -16.76 19.27 5.66
N GLU A 232 -15.68 20.03 5.39
CA GLU A 232 -15.69 21.49 5.27
C GLU A 232 -15.87 21.97 3.83
N ALA A 233 -15.80 21.06 2.85
CA ALA A 233 -16.03 21.39 1.45
C ALA A 233 -17.47 21.87 1.19
N THR A 234 -17.65 23.18 1.03
CA THR A 234 -18.91 23.81 0.60
C THR A 234 -19.06 23.83 -0.92
N GLU A 235 -17.94 23.89 -1.63
CA GLU A 235 -17.83 23.80 -3.09
C GLU A 235 -16.67 22.85 -3.43
N TRP A 236 -16.81 22.04 -4.48
CA TRP A 236 -15.75 21.14 -4.95
C TRP A 236 -15.55 21.33 -6.45
N PRO A 237 -14.30 21.49 -6.93
CA PRO A 237 -14.06 21.75 -8.35
C PRO A 237 -14.47 20.56 -9.21
N ASN A 238 -15.16 20.85 -10.32
CA ASN A 238 -15.26 19.89 -11.42
C ASN A 238 -13.87 19.73 -12.03
N ARG A 239 -13.40 18.49 -12.12
CA ARG A 239 -12.09 18.18 -12.68
C ARG A 239 -12.16 16.99 -13.62
N THR A 240 -11.23 16.95 -14.55
CA THR A 240 -11.02 15.83 -15.47
C THR A 240 -9.70 15.16 -15.10
N LEU A 241 -9.74 13.84 -14.92
CA LEU A 241 -8.55 13.02 -14.76
C LEU A 241 -8.24 12.33 -16.09
N HIS A 242 -6.97 12.31 -16.47
CA HIS A 242 -6.50 11.68 -17.70
C HIS A 242 -5.80 10.38 -17.37
N PHE A 243 -6.34 9.27 -17.87
CA PHE A 243 -5.75 7.94 -17.72
C PHE A 243 -5.27 7.44 -19.08
N GLN A 244 -4.00 7.07 -19.16
CA GLN A 244 -3.38 6.61 -20.38
C GLN A 244 -2.53 5.38 -20.11
N TRP A 245 -2.60 4.41 -21.02
CA TRP A 245 -1.73 3.25 -21.03
C TRP A 245 -1.03 3.16 -22.38
N HIS A 246 0.30 3.13 -22.35
CA HIS A 246 1.16 2.93 -23.50
C HIS A 246 1.85 1.57 -23.37
N ARG A 247 1.92 0.82 -24.46
CA ARG A 247 2.63 -0.46 -24.53
C ARG A 247 4.01 -0.30 -25.14
#